data_AF-A0A3L8B2I7-F1
#
_entry.id   AF-A0A3L8B2I7-F1
#
_cell.length_a   1.000
_cell.length_b   1.000
_cell.length_c   1.000
_cell.angle_alpha   90.00
_cell.angle_beta   90.00
_cell.angle_gamma   90.00
#
_symmetry.space_group_name_H-M   'P 1'
#
loop_
_entity.id
_entity.type
_entity.pdbx_description
1 polymer ?
#
loop_
_entity_poly.entity_id
_entity_poly.type
_entity_poly.pdbx_seq_one_letter_code
_entity_poly.pdbx_strand_id
1 'polypeptide(L)'
;MSPNPVRSALLMCGISCTLLLPAQSHAQLAQNIFIGNPKALALGNAVTADPPGIDAIHFNPAGLAKLRGRQYEIKGIAADFSLEAEFSPGPELQTAFELFPETLSDPLVNGQTSELSGTSVMLPFFGLTEIPALLAATGGASFEVEEQNMVLATGVFAPMLLGLKREPDDPGIYSGEEVGITRLTYFSPSVGYRISDTLFVGAALNFSYVGVGLNFDMRLPNFTFGAFDTLQQGGCFDPDGSIVSNPLNDIICPQDLEDPARLSPFQGMAYIEAEFERPLSTTFNVGVL
;
A
#
# COMPACT_ATOMS: atom_id res chain seq x y z
N MET A 1 -27.72 -41.40 25.66
CA MET A 1 -28.66 -40.51 24.94
C MET A 1 -28.10 -40.28 23.55
N SER A 2 -28.77 -40.78 22.50
CA SER A 2 -28.29 -40.58 21.12
C SER A 2 -28.47 -39.10 20.73
N PRO A 3 -27.51 -38.48 20.03
CA PRO A 3 -27.67 -37.12 19.55
C PRO A 3 -28.87 -37.05 18.59
N ASN A 4 -29.73 -36.04 18.78
CA ASN A 4 -30.92 -35.86 17.96
C ASN A 4 -30.49 -35.46 16.53
N PRO A 5 -30.76 -36.29 15.50
CA PRO A 5 -30.20 -36.11 14.16
C PRO A 5 -30.66 -34.80 13.52
N VAL A 6 -31.86 -34.33 13.87
CA VAL A 6 -32.42 -33.07 13.38
C VAL A 6 -31.63 -31.86 13.92
N ARG A 7 -31.24 -31.88 15.20
CA ARG A 7 -30.39 -30.83 15.79
C ARG A 7 -29.01 -30.79 15.16
N SER A 8 -28.44 -31.97 14.87
CA SER A 8 -27.11 -32.08 14.25
C SER A 8 -27.13 -31.59 12.80
N ALA A 9 -28.19 -31.89 12.05
CA ALA A 9 -28.39 -31.38 10.69
C ALA A 9 -28.62 -29.86 10.64
N LEU A 10 -29.38 -29.30 11.59
CA LEU A 10 -29.58 -27.86 11.69
C LEU A 10 -28.29 -27.11 12.07
N LEU A 11 -27.47 -27.67 12.96
CA LEU A 11 -26.16 -27.13 13.31
C LEU A 11 -25.19 -27.18 12.13
N MET A 12 -25.13 -28.32 11.41
CA MET A 12 -24.32 -28.46 10.20
C MET A 12 -24.78 -27.51 9.08
N CYS A 13 -26.08 -27.36 8.84
CA CYS A 13 -26.61 -26.38 7.89
C CYS A 13 -26.32 -24.94 8.33
N GLY A 14 -26.43 -24.63 9.62
CA GLY A 14 -26.10 -23.31 10.16
C GLY A 14 -24.63 -22.94 9.95
N ILE A 15 -23.71 -23.87 10.22
CA ILE A 15 -22.26 -23.71 10.03
C ILE A 15 -21.92 -23.62 8.53
N SER A 16 -22.56 -24.42 7.69
CA SER A 16 -22.36 -24.39 6.24
C SER A 16 -22.87 -23.08 5.63
N CYS A 17 -24.03 -22.58 6.08
CA CYS A 17 -24.57 -21.29 5.63
C CYS A 17 -23.74 -20.09 6.09
N THR A 18 -23.07 -20.14 7.25
CA THR A 18 -22.16 -19.06 7.68
C THR A 18 -20.82 -19.07 6.93
N LEU A 19 -20.34 -20.23 6.48
CA LEU A 19 -19.14 -20.36 5.65
C LEU A 19 -19.35 -19.96 4.18
N LEU A 20 -20.60 -19.84 3.74
CA LEU A 20 -20.98 -19.49 2.36
C LEU A 20 -21.36 -18.00 2.19
N LEU A 21 -21.26 -17.19 3.23
CA LEU A 21 -21.43 -15.75 3.11
C LEU A 21 -20.23 -15.17 2.34
N PRO A 22 -20.43 -14.54 1.17
CA PRO A 22 -19.33 -13.90 0.46
C PRO A 22 -18.80 -12.75 1.32
N ALA A 23 -17.65 -12.96 1.93
CA ALA A 23 -16.88 -11.87 2.51
C ALA A 23 -16.41 -10.96 1.38
N GLN A 24 -16.47 -9.65 1.58
CA GLN A 24 -15.85 -8.69 0.67
C GLN A 24 -14.36 -9.04 0.55
N SER A 25 -13.91 -9.42 -0.64
CA SER A 25 -12.50 -9.64 -0.92
C SER A 25 -11.87 -8.31 -1.31
N HIS A 26 -11.07 -7.75 -0.41
CA HIS A 26 -10.26 -6.58 -0.74
C HIS A 26 -8.98 -7.05 -1.42
N ALA A 27 -8.76 -6.63 -2.66
CA ALA A 27 -7.47 -6.79 -3.31
C ALA A 27 -6.51 -5.74 -2.74
N GLN A 28 -5.30 -6.15 -2.40
CA GLN A 28 -4.25 -5.24 -1.97
C GLN A 28 -3.04 -5.35 -2.91
N LEU A 29 -2.85 -4.32 -3.73
CA LEU A 29 -1.88 -4.31 -4.83
C LEU A 29 -0.42 -4.45 -4.35
N ALA A 30 -0.08 -3.90 -3.20
CA ALA A 30 1.32 -3.86 -2.72
C ALA A 30 1.78 -5.12 -1.95
N GLN A 31 0.89 -6.07 -1.68
CA GLN A 31 1.18 -7.19 -0.79
C GLN A 31 1.45 -8.49 -1.53
N ASN A 32 2.36 -9.29 -0.98
CA ASN A 32 2.65 -10.68 -1.36
C ASN A 32 3.21 -10.89 -2.78
N ILE A 33 3.21 -9.88 -3.66
CA ILE A 33 3.79 -9.98 -5.00
C ILE A 33 5.27 -10.38 -4.91
N PHE A 34 6.02 -9.69 -4.05
CA PHE A 34 7.46 -9.88 -3.91
C PHE A 34 7.88 -11.01 -2.96
N ILE A 35 6.96 -11.89 -2.59
CA ILE A 35 7.35 -13.24 -2.13
C ILE A 35 8.02 -13.99 -3.31
N GLY A 36 7.52 -13.74 -4.53
CA GLY A 36 8.14 -14.19 -5.77
C GLY A 36 7.88 -15.66 -6.12
N ASN A 37 6.93 -16.33 -5.45
CA ASN A 37 6.59 -17.71 -5.77
C ASN A 37 5.72 -17.78 -7.03
N PRO A 38 6.16 -18.42 -8.13
CA PRO A 38 5.37 -18.45 -9.36
C PRO A 38 4.02 -19.16 -9.22
N LYS A 39 3.94 -20.22 -8.40
CA LYS A 39 2.69 -20.95 -8.14
C LYS A 39 1.72 -20.08 -7.34
N ALA A 40 2.21 -19.34 -6.33
CA ALA A 40 1.36 -18.43 -5.57
C ALA A 40 0.86 -17.27 -6.43
N LEU A 41 1.76 -16.62 -7.17
CA LEU A 41 1.43 -15.49 -8.04
C LEU A 41 0.38 -15.87 -9.11
N ALA A 42 0.55 -17.02 -9.76
CA ALA A 42 -0.41 -17.51 -10.76
C ALA A 42 -1.81 -17.79 -10.18
N LEU A 43 -1.92 -17.96 -8.86
CA LEU A 43 -3.18 -18.16 -8.14
C LEU A 43 -3.64 -16.89 -7.41
N GLY A 44 -3.10 -15.72 -7.74
CA GLY A 44 -3.43 -14.46 -7.07
C GLY A 44 -3.11 -14.48 -5.58
N ASN A 45 -2.07 -15.23 -5.20
CA ASN A 45 -1.68 -15.50 -3.81
C ASN A 45 -2.73 -16.24 -2.95
N ALA A 46 -3.75 -16.86 -3.57
CA ALA A 46 -4.79 -17.64 -2.90
C ALA A 46 -4.32 -19.06 -2.54
N VAL A 47 -3.25 -19.16 -1.74
CA VAL A 47 -2.56 -20.43 -1.42
C VAL A 47 -2.49 -20.76 0.06
N THR A 48 -3.22 -20.08 0.93
CA THR A 48 -3.17 -20.30 2.40
C THR A 48 -3.47 -21.76 2.80
N ALA A 49 -4.35 -22.45 2.09
CA ALA A 49 -4.70 -23.86 2.36
C ALA A 49 -3.75 -24.89 1.71
N ASP A 50 -3.05 -24.48 0.64
CA ASP A 50 -2.05 -25.30 -0.08
C ASP A 50 -0.80 -24.46 -0.37
N PRO A 51 -0.06 -24.03 0.67
CA PRO A 51 1.04 -23.10 0.49
C PRO A 51 2.21 -23.78 -0.23
N PRO A 52 2.87 -23.10 -1.18
CA PRO A 52 3.93 -23.70 -1.96
C PRO A 52 5.26 -23.75 -1.20
N GLY A 53 5.82 -24.96 -1.07
CA GLY A 53 7.22 -25.14 -0.72
C GLY A 53 7.64 -24.42 0.57
N ILE A 54 8.82 -23.78 0.51
CA ILE A 54 9.40 -23.04 1.63
C ILE A 54 8.63 -21.74 1.92
N ASP A 55 7.93 -21.16 0.93
CA ASP A 55 7.10 -19.96 1.14
C ASP A 55 5.87 -20.19 2.02
N ALA A 56 5.60 -21.44 2.41
CA ALA A 56 4.69 -21.75 3.51
C ALA A 56 5.03 -20.98 4.80
N ILE A 57 6.31 -20.61 5.01
CA ILE A 57 6.73 -19.68 6.08
C ILE A 57 5.84 -18.42 6.14
N HIS A 58 5.49 -17.86 4.98
CA HIS A 58 4.67 -16.64 4.89
C HIS A 58 3.18 -16.96 4.81
N PHE A 59 2.78 -17.83 3.88
CA PHE A 59 1.36 -18.04 3.58
C PHE A 59 0.62 -18.84 4.66
N ASN A 60 1.21 -19.94 5.15
CA ASN A 60 0.66 -20.75 6.24
C ASN A 60 1.75 -21.73 6.73
N PRO A 61 2.42 -21.46 7.87
CA PRO A 61 3.55 -22.27 8.33
C PRO A 61 3.25 -23.75 8.58
N ALA A 62 1.99 -24.14 8.78
CA ALA A 62 1.62 -25.56 8.89
C ALA A 62 1.94 -26.36 7.62
N GLY A 63 1.98 -25.69 6.46
CA GLY A 63 2.39 -26.29 5.19
C GLY A 63 3.82 -26.82 5.20
N LEU A 64 4.69 -26.27 6.05
CA LEU A 64 6.07 -26.75 6.19
C LEU A 64 6.12 -28.21 6.62
N ALA A 65 5.17 -28.67 7.44
CA ALA A 65 5.10 -30.05 7.90
C ALA A 65 4.83 -31.06 6.75
N LYS A 66 4.48 -30.59 5.55
CA LYS A 66 4.31 -31.41 4.35
C LYS A 66 5.61 -31.58 3.55
N LEU A 67 6.62 -30.74 3.78
CA LEU A 67 7.92 -30.81 3.08
C LEU A 67 8.70 -32.04 3.54
N ARG A 68 9.52 -32.57 2.63
CA ARG A 68 10.33 -33.77 2.87
C ARG A 68 11.80 -33.55 2.58
N GLY A 69 12.65 -34.13 3.41
CA GLY A 69 14.11 -34.08 3.30
C GLY A 69 14.68 -32.66 3.40
N ARG A 70 15.73 -32.40 2.63
CA ARG A 70 16.42 -31.10 2.53
C ARG A 70 16.00 -30.39 1.26
N GLN A 71 15.56 -29.14 1.38
CA GLN A 71 15.19 -28.31 0.23
C GLN A 71 15.86 -26.93 0.33
N TYR A 72 16.17 -26.36 -0.83
CA TYR A 72 16.70 -25.02 -0.99
C TYR A 72 15.99 -24.35 -2.17
N GLU A 73 15.72 -23.06 -2.04
CA GLU A 73 15.04 -22.29 -3.07
C GLU A 73 15.68 -20.90 -3.20
N ILE A 74 15.87 -20.48 -4.45
CA ILE A 74 16.29 -19.12 -4.81
C ILE A 74 15.31 -18.64 -5.88
N LYS A 75 14.81 -17.43 -5.72
CA LYS A 75 13.82 -16.80 -6.59
C LYS A 75 14.27 -15.39 -6.93
N GLY A 76 13.94 -14.97 -8.14
CA GLY A 76 14.03 -13.59 -8.57
C GLY A 76 12.68 -13.16 -9.11
N ILE A 77 12.26 -11.95 -8.77
CA ILE A 77 11.09 -11.29 -9.34
C ILE A 77 11.49 -9.91 -9.82
N ALA A 78 11.02 -9.58 -11.01
CA ALA A 78 11.04 -8.24 -11.57
C ALA A 78 9.60 -7.83 -11.84
N ALA A 79 9.25 -6.61 -11.45
CA ALA A 79 7.93 -6.08 -11.67
C ALA A 79 8.01 -4.67 -12.25
N ASP A 80 7.12 -4.44 -13.19
CA ASP A 80 6.83 -3.17 -13.81
C ASP A 80 5.37 -2.83 -13.49
N PHE A 81 5.12 -1.65 -12.93
CA PHE A 81 3.79 -1.26 -12.45
C PHE A 81 3.34 0.00 -13.16
N SER A 82 2.18 -0.09 -13.79
CA SER A 82 1.42 1.06 -14.25
C SER A 82 0.24 1.28 -13.30
N LEU A 83 0.08 2.49 -12.78
CA LEU A 83 -1.12 2.92 -12.09
C LEU A 83 -1.63 4.18 -12.77
N GLU A 84 -2.87 4.13 -13.22
CA GLU A 84 -3.60 5.23 -13.83
C GLU A 84 -4.74 5.62 -12.89
N ALA A 85 -4.91 6.91 -12.64
CA ALA A 85 -5.96 7.44 -11.79
C ALA A 85 -6.68 8.59 -12.50
N GLU A 86 -7.99 8.48 -12.65
CA GLU A 86 -8.84 9.57 -13.13
C GLU A 86 -9.50 10.26 -11.93
N PHE A 87 -9.46 11.58 -11.91
CA PHE A 87 -10.07 12.35 -10.84
C PHE A 87 -11.34 13.05 -11.31
N SER A 88 -12.38 12.95 -10.47
CA SER A 88 -13.66 13.63 -10.66
C SER A 88 -14.09 14.33 -9.35
N PRO A 89 -14.69 15.53 -9.45
CA PRO A 89 -15.17 16.24 -8.28
C PRO A 89 -16.38 15.53 -7.65
N GLY A 90 -16.45 15.55 -6.32
CA GLY A 90 -17.68 15.16 -5.61
C GLY A 90 -18.83 16.16 -5.83
N PRO A 91 -20.09 15.80 -5.53
CA PRO A 91 -21.27 16.61 -5.85
C PRO A 91 -21.22 18.06 -5.30
N GLU A 92 -20.70 18.24 -4.09
CA GLU A 92 -20.59 19.55 -3.44
C GLU A 92 -19.57 20.46 -4.15
N LEU A 93 -18.44 19.89 -4.55
CA LEU A 93 -17.39 20.62 -5.28
C LEU A 93 -17.83 20.88 -6.73
N GLN A 94 -18.54 19.94 -7.34
CA GLN A 94 -19.12 20.08 -8.67
C GLN A 94 -20.11 21.26 -8.73
N THR A 95 -20.98 21.39 -7.73
CA THR A 95 -21.92 22.53 -7.63
C THR A 95 -21.17 23.87 -7.52
N ALA A 96 -20.08 23.90 -6.74
CA ALA A 96 -19.25 25.10 -6.61
C ALA A 96 -18.56 25.48 -7.93
N PHE A 97 -18.06 24.49 -8.68
CA PHE A 97 -17.46 24.70 -10.00
C PHE A 97 -18.47 25.22 -11.03
N GLU A 98 -19.73 24.75 -10.99
CA GLU A 98 -20.79 25.23 -11.88
C GLU A 98 -21.21 26.67 -11.58
N LEU A 99 -21.27 27.06 -10.31
CA LEU A 99 -21.67 28.41 -9.89
C LEU A 99 -20.55 29.44 -10.07
N PHE A 100 -19.29 29.02 -9.94
CA PHE A 100 -18.13 29.89 -9.95
C PHE A 100 -17.00 29.30 -10.83
N PRO A 101 -17.23 29.13 -12.15
CA PRO A 101 -16.31 28.42 -13.04
C PRO A 101 -14.95 29.11 -13.20
N GLU A 102 -14.90 30.43 -13.11
CA GLU A 102 -13.66 31.21 -13.31
C GLU A 102 -12.80 31.34 -12.03
N THR A 103 -13.39 31.14 -10.85
CA THR A 103 -12.71 31.42 -9.57
C THR A 103 -12.50 30.19 -8.69
N LEU A 104 -13.30 29.13 -8.87
CA LEU A 104 -13.21 27.91 -8.06
C LEU A 104 -12.90 26.64 -8.86
N SER A 105 -12.76 26.69 -10.19
CA SER A 105 -12.40 25.48 -10.94
C SER A 105 -10.96 25.06 -10.61
N ASP A 106 -10.78 23.81 -10.17
CA ASP A 106 -9.46 23.21 -9.99
C ASP A 106 -8.93 22.80 -11.38
N PRO A 107 -7.93 23.52 -11.93
CA PRO A 107 -7.42 23.23 -13.27
C PRO A 107 -6.65 21.91 -13.32
N LEU A 108 -6.20 21.40 -12.16
CA LEU A 108 -5.29 20.25 -12.08
C LEU A 108 -6.02 18.90 -12.02
N VAL A 109 -7.29 18.84 -11.64
CA VAL A 109 -7.92 17.55 -11.24
C VAL A 109 -9.23 17.24 -11.94
N ASN A 110 -10.01 18.22 -12.42
CA ASN A 110 -11.32 17.92 -13.01
C ASN A 110 -11.19 17.26 -14.41
N GLY A 111 -11.38 15.94 -14.49
CA GLY A 111 -11.27 15.17 -15.73
C GLY A 111 -9.84 14.93 -16.20
N GLN A 112 -8.86 15.19 -15.32
CA GLN A 112 -7.45 14.93 -15.57
C GLN A 112 -7.10 13.51 -15.13
N THR A 113 -6.12 12.92 -15.83
CA THR A 113 -5.60 11.58 -15.55
C THR A 113 -4.18 11.70 -15.00
N SER A 114 -3.88 10.92 -13.97
CA SER A 114 -2.56 10.78 -13.36
C SER A 114 -1.98 9.42 -13.71
N GLU A 115 -0.69 9.40 -14.03
CA GLU A 115 0.06 8.19 -14.33
C GLU A 115 1.37 8.15 -13.53
N LEU A 116 1.84 6.95 -13.22
CA LEU A 116 3.19 6.81 -12.65
C LEU A 116 4.23 7.04 -13.75
N SER A 117 5.23 7.87 -13.45
CA SER A 117 6.38 8.07 -14.32
C SER A 117 7.56 7.17 -13.99
N GLY A 118 7.54 6.55 -12.80
CA GLY A 118 8.59 5.64 -12.36
C GLY A 118 8.29 4.97 -11.03
N THR A 119 9.36 4.51 -10.37
CA THR A 119 9.29 3.81 -9.08
C THR A 119 10.28 4.43 -8.11
N SER A 120 9.79 4.96 -7.00
CA SER A 120 10.61 5.34 -5.84
C SER A 120 10.28 4.46 -4.64
N VAL A 121 11.24 3.74 -4.08
CA VAL A 121 11.06 2.79 -2.97
C VAL A 121 11.87 3.19 -1.75
N MET A 122 11.39 2.80 -0.57
CA MET A 122 12.17 2.92 0.64
C MET A 122 13.18 1.77 0.76
N LEU A 123 14.46 2.03 0.54
CA LEU A 123 15.53 1.05 0.64
C LEU A 123 16.18 1.06 2.04
N PRO A 124 16.57 -0.11 2.58
CA PRO A 124 17.40 -0.15 3.77
C PRO A 124 18.69 0.65 3.57
N PHE A 125 19.03 1.52 4.52
CA PHE A 125 20.23 2.37 4.55
C PHE A 125 20.31 3.49 3.49
N PHE A 126 19.58 3.40 2.38
CA PHE A 126 19.59 4.40 1.31
C PHE A 126 18.42 5.37 1.35
N GLY A 127 17.38 5.10 2.15
CA GLY A 127 16.20 5.96 2.24
C GLY A 127 15.26 5.79 1.06
N LEU A 128 14.43 6.79 0.80
CA LEU A 128 13.56 6.85 -0.37
C LEU A 128 14.45 7.05 -1.61
N THR A 129 14.35 6.13 -2.56
CA THR A 129 15.27 6.10 -3.72
C THR A 129 14.53 5.66 -4.98
N GLU A 130 14.71 6.43 -6.04
CA GLU A 130 14.26 6.07 -7.38
C GLU A 130 15.09 4.93 -7.97
N ILE A 131 14.39 3.93 -8.52
CA ILE A 131 15.00 2.77 -9.16
C ILE A 131 14.32 2.47 -10.50
N PRO A 132 15.07 1.93 -11.49
CA PRO A 132 14.55 1.73 -12.84
C PRO A 132 13.50 0.62 -12.95
N ALA A 133 13.46 -0.31 -11.99
CA ALA A 133 12.45 -1.37 -11.91
C ALA A 133 12.44 -1.96 -10.49
N LEU A 134 11.29 -2.50 -10.06
CA LEU A 134 11.21 -3.23 -8.81
C LEU A 134 11.80 -4.64 -8.97
N LEU A 135 12.91 -4.89 -8.28
CA LEU A 135 13.61 -6.16 -8.29
C LEU A 135 13.70 -6.72 -6.86
N ALA A 136 13.39 -8.00 -6.68
CA ALA A 136 13.66 -8.69 -5.43
C ALA A 136 14.27 -10.07 -5.68
N ALA A 137 15.31 -10.37 -4.91
CA ALA A 137 15.87 -11.71 -4.79
C ALA A 137 15.42 -12.31 -3.45
N THR A 138 14.70 -13.43 -3.50
CA THR A 138 14.13 -14.11 -2.33
C THR A 138 14.53 -15.58 -2.33
N GLY A 139 14.30 -16.28 -1.24
CA GLY A 139 14.68 -17.69 -1.16
C GLY A 139 14.67 -18.23 0.26
N GLY A 140 15.10 -19.47 0.42
CA GLY A 140 15.13 -20.11 1.72
C GLY A 140 15.64 -21.54 1.70
N ALA A 141 15.61 -22.16 2.86
CA ALA A 141 15.98 -23.55 3.08
C ALA A 141 14.99 -24.23 4.04
N SER A 142 14.79 -25.53 3.87
CA SER A 142 14.09 -26.38 4.83
C SER A 142 14.82 -27.70 5.08
N PHE A 143 14.62 -28.23 6.28
CA PHE A 143 15.19 -29.47 6.77
C PHE A 143 14.15 -30.25 7.55
N GLU A 144 13.80 -31.44 7.07
CA GLU A 144 12.97 -32.38 7.80
C GLU A 144 13.76 -33.09 8.92
N VAL A 145 13.21 -33.04 10.13
CA VAL A 145 13.64 -33.81 11.30
C VAL A 145 12.66 -34.97 11.46
N GLU A 146 12.90 -36.05 10.72
CA GLU A 146 11.98 -37.19 10.62
C GLU A 146 11.59 -37.77 11.99
N GLU A 147 12.57 -37.91 12.88
CA GLU A 147 12.39 -38.44 14.25
C GLU A 147 11.42 -37.61 15.11
N GLN A 148 11.24 -36.33 14.78
CA GLN A 148 10.41 -35.38 15.53
C GLN A 148 9.14 -35.00 14.79
N ASN A 149 8.82 -35.62 13.65
CA ASN A 149 7.65 -35.27 12.82
C ASN A 149 7.58 -33.76 12.52
N MET A 150 8.73 -33.14 12.30
CA MET A 150 8.88 -31.69 12.23
C MET A 150 9.75 -31.28 11.05
N VAL A 151 9.49 -30.10 10.50
CA VAL A 151 10.31 -29.45 9.50
C VAL A 151 10.74 -28.10 10.03
N LEU A 152 12.05 -27.85 10.01
CA LEU A 152 12.64 -26.54 10.28
C LEU A 152 12.86 -25.82 8.95
N ALA A 153 12.60 -24.52 8.90
CA ALA A 153 12.81 -23.73 7.71
C ALA A 153 13.26 -22.31 8.02
N THR A 154 13.88 -21.66 7.03
CA THR A 154 14.14 -20.23 7.06
C THR A 154 14.14 -19.63 5.67
N GLY A 155 13.87 -18.34 5.56
CA GLY A 155 13.82 -17.66 4.28
C GLY A 155 13.99 -16.15 4.36
N VAL A 156 14.27 -15.58 3.19
CA VAL A 156 14.32 -14.15 2.87
C VAL A 156 13.24 -13.87 1.85
N PHE A 157 12.34 -12.93 2.14
CA PHE A 157 11.23 -12.57 1.26
C PHE A 157 10.74 -11.15 1.55
N ALA A 158 10.07 -10.52 0.58
CA ALA A 158 9.50 -9.19 0.75
C ALA A 158 7.96 -9.26 0.75
N PRO A 159 7.31 -9.31 1.93
CA PRO A 159 5.84 -9.28 2.03
C PRO A 159 5.20 -8.04 1.40
N MET A 160 5.94 -6.93 1.37
CA MET A 160 5.48 -5.65 0.85
C MET A 160 6.64 -4.93 0.19
N LEU A 161 6.45 -4.52 -1.04
CA LEU A 161 7.37 -3.65 -1.75
C LEU A 161 6.52 -2.85 -2.73
N LEU A 162 6.40 -1.56 -2.45
CA LEU A 162 5.67 -0.59 -3.25
C LEU A 162 6.60 0.59 -3.49
N GLY A 163 6.69 1.01 -4.74
CA GLY A 163 7.29 2.28 -5.08
C GLY A 163 6.46 2.98 -6.13
N LEU A 164 6.08 4.22 -5.84
CA LEU A 164 5.31 5.07 -6.72
C LEU A 164 6.13 6.34 -6.95
N LYS A 165 6.23 6.77 -8.21
CA LYS A 165 6.77 8.08 -8.57
C LYS A 165 5.88 8.71 -9.65
N ARG A 166 5.61 10.00 -9.52
CA ARG A 166 4.93 10.84 -10.50
C ARG A 166 5.85 11.97 -10.96
N GLU A 167 5.58 12.55 -12.13
CA GLU A 167 6.24 13.79 -12.53
C GLU A 167 5.67 14.99 -11.77
N PRO A 168 6.45 16.07 -11.57
CA PRO A 168 6.01 17.25 -10.80
C PRO A 168 4.74 17.95 -11.33
N ASP A 169 4.44 17.80 -12.62
CA ASP A 169 3.26 18.38 -13.27
C ASP A 169 2.06 17.43 -13.33
N ASP A 170 2.19 16.22 -12.76
CA ASP A 170 1.11 15.23 -12.75
C ASP A 170 -0.06 15.65 -11.83
N PRO A 171 -1.32 15.55 -12.29
CA PRO A 171 -2.52 15.83 -11.49
C PRO A 171 -2.57 15.18 -10.10
N GLY A 172 -2.01 13.98 -9.99
CA GLY A 172 -1.97 13.16 -8.78
C GLY A 172 -0.78 13.46 -7.86
N ILE A 173 0.04 14.47 -8.15
CA ILE A 173 1.21 14.87 -7.36
C ILE A 173 0.87 15.05 -5.87
N TYR A 174 -0.30 15.64 -5.58
CA TYR A 174 -0.76 15.89 -4.21
C TYR A 174 -1.22 14.63 -3.45
N SER A 175 -1.29 13.49 -4.13
CA SER A 175 -1.60 12.17 -3.54
C SER A 175 -0.34 11.30 -3.35
N GLY A 176 0.84 11.87 -3.56
CA GLY A 176 2.13 11.17 -3.46
C GLY A 176 2.95 11.39 -4.73
N GLU A 177 3.88 12.34 -4.71
CA GLU A 177 4.92 12.50 -5.73
C GLU A 177 5.83 11.28 -5.70
N GLU A 178 6.38 10.97 -4.52
CA GLU A 178 7.08 9.72 -4.26
C GLU A 178 6.52 9.04 -3.01
N VAL A 179 6.16 7.77 -3.16
CA VAL A 179 5.70 6.93 -2.04
C VAL A 179 6.42 5.60 -2.10
N GLY A 180 7.29 5.36 -1.13
CA GLY A 180 8.02 4.11 -0.98
C GLY A 180 7.57 3.37 0.27
N ILE A 181 7.12 2.11 0.13
CA ILE A 181 6.82 1.25 1.28
C ILE A 181 7.51 -0.10 1.09
N THR A 182 8.35 -0.46 2.05
CA THR A 182 9.14 -1.68 2.00
C THR A 182 9.01 -2.44 3.30
N ARG A 183 8.64 -3.72 3.21
CA ARG A 183 8.81 -4.70 4.27
C ARG A 183 9.62 -5.86 3.70
N LEU A 184 10.85 -6.00 4.19
CA LEU A 184 11.77 -7.06 3.77
C LEU A 184 12.11 -7.94 4.97
N THR A 185 11.71 -9.20 4.93
CA THR A 185 12.13 -10.20 5.92
C THR A 185 13.48 -10.76 5.50
N TYR A 186 14.53 -10.50 6.25
CA TYR A 186 15.89 -10.99 5.98
C TYR A 186 16.20 -12.32 6.67
N PHE A 187 15.42 -12.70 7.68
CA PHE A 187 15.58 -13.96 8.38
C PHE A 187 14.24 -14.38 8.98
N SER A 188 13.84 -15.64 8.74
CA SER A 188 12.56 -16.15 9.25
C SER A 188 12.67 -17.59 9.78
N PRO A 189 13.23 -17.82 10.99
CA PRO A 189 13.23 -19.15 11.57
C PRO A 189 11.80 -19.64 11.78
N SER A 190 11.53 -20.83 11.27
CA SER A 190 10.19 -21.38 11.17
C SER A 190 10.17 -22.87 11.44
N VAL A 191 9.02 -23.35 11.91
CA VAL A 191 8.79 -24.73 12.26
C VAL A 191 7.39 -25.16 11.81
N GLY A 192 7.31 -26.31 11.15
CA GLY A 192 6.06 -27.03 10.90
C GLY A 192 6.07 -28.37 11.61
N TYR A 193 5.02 -28.69 12.35
CA TYR A 193 4.87 -29.92 13.12
C TYR A 193 3.66 -30.71 12.66
N ARG A 194 3.83 -32.01 12.46
CA ARG A 194 2.77 -32.95 12.11
C ARG A 194 2.19 -33.57 13.38
N ILE A 195 0.99 -33.15 13.77
CA ILE A 195 0.28 -33.69 14.92
C ILE A 195 -0.30 -35.07 14.60
N SER A 196 -0.90 -35.20 13.41
CA SER A 196 -1.44 -36.46 12.88
C SER A 196 -1.31 -36.49 11.36
N ASP A 197 -1.82 -37.55 10.72
CA ASP A 197 -1.83 -37.67 9.26
C ASP A 197 -2.66 -36.58 8.55
N THR A 198 -3.53 -35.90 9.29
CA THR A 198 -4.48 -34.91 8.75
C THR A 198 -4.44 -33.56 9.45
N LEU A 199 -3.63 -33.40 10.50
CA LEU A 199 -3.53 -32.16 11.27
C LEU A 199 -2.07 -31.73 11.38
N PHE A 200 -1.80 -30.54 10.84
CA PHE A 200 -0.48 -29.91 10.83
C PHE A 200 -0.59 -28.54 11.48
N VAL A 201 0.42 -28.17 12.24
CA VAL A 201 0.54 -26.83 12.82
C VAL A 201 1.89 -26.24 12.48
N GLY A 202 2.01 -24.93 12.48
CA GLY A 202 3.31 -24.31 12.29
C GLY A 202 3.38 -22.90 12.85
N ALA A 203 4.61 -22.44 13.02
CA ALA A 203 4.91 -21.09 13.45
C ALA A 203 6.16 -20.58 12.73
N ALA A 204 6.19 -19.28 12.44
CA ALA A 204 7.33 -18.58 11.88
C ALA A 204 7.57 -17.31 12.68
N LEU A 205 8.83 -17.02 13.01
CA LEU A 205 9.25 -15.72 13.53
C LEU A 205 9.94 -14.95 12.41
N ASN A 206 9.46 -13.78 12.05
CA ASN A 206 10.00 -12.97 10.96
C ASN A 206 10.77 -11.78 11.53
N PHE A 207 12.04 -11.66 11.13
CA PHE A 207 12.88 -10.50 11.40
C PHE A 207 12.95 -9.67 10.11
N SER A 208 12.30 -8.50 10.14
CA SER A 208 12.09 -7.69 8.94
C SER A 208 12.61 -6.27 9.10
N TYR A 209 13.12 -5.70 8.02
CA TYR A 209 13.18 -4.26 7.82
C TYR A 209 11.78 -3.74 7.46
N VAL A 210 11.41 -2.57 7.98
CA VAL A 210 10.22 -1.82 7.54
C VAL A 210 10.64 -0.39 7.26
N GLY A 211 10.27 0.12 6.10
CA GLY A 211 10.53 1.49 5.69
C GLY A 211 9.28 2.09 5.03
N VAL A 212 9.01 3.35 5.34
CA VAL A 212 8.00 4.19 4.67
C VAL A 212 8.68 5.51 4.32
N GLY A 213 8.72 5.87 3.04
CA GLY A 213 9.16 7.16 2.55
C GLY A 213 7.98 7.87 1.88
N LEU A 214 7.80 9.14 2.21
CA LEU A 214 6.76 10.01 1.69
C LEU A 214 7.41 11.31 1.24
N ASN A 215 7.22 11.66 -0.03
CA ASN A 215 7.56 12.96 -0.58
C ASN A 215 6.36 13.45 -1.41
N PHE A 216 5.72 14.55 -1.02
CA PHE A 216 4.65 15.18 -1.80
C PHE A 216 4.26 16.55 -1.26
N ASP A 217 3.72 17.38 -2.16
CA ASP A 217 3.01 18.59 -1.80
C ASP A 217 1.59 18.30 -1.29
N MET A 218 1.18 19.01 -0.26
CA MET A 218 -0.17 19.00 0.28
C MET A 218 -0.92 20.26 -0.09
N ARG A 219 -2.13 20.08 -0.58
CA ARG A 219 -3.12 21.15 -0.76
C ARG A 219 -4.25 21.06 0.27
N LEU A 220 -4.95 22.18 0.49
CA LEU A 220 -6.08 22.27 1.42
C LEU A 220 -7.36 22.67 0.68
N PRO A 221 -7.99 21.75 -0.10
CA PRO A 221 -9.15 22.06 -0.91
C PRO A 221 -10.41 22.16 -0.04
N ASN A 222 -10.61 23.32 0.58
CA ASN A 222 -11.79 23.60 1.39
C ASN A 222 -12.38 24.98 1.11
N PHE A 223 -13.65 25.13 1.46
CA PHE A 223 -14.44 26.32 1.16
C PHE A 223 -13.86 27.61 1.76
N THR A 224 -13.24 27.55 2.95
CA THR A 224 -12.66 28.73 3.59
C THR A 224 -11.55 29.33 2.73
N PHE A 225 -10.63 28.50 2.21
CA PHE A 225 -9.59 28.99 1.29
C PHE A 225 -10.19 29.42 -0.06
N GLY A 226 -11.23 28.76 -0.56
CA GLY A 226 -11.95 29.24 -1.75
C GLY A 226 -12.57 30.64 -1.58
N ALA A 227 -13.09 30.94 -0.39
CA ALA A 227 -13.62 32.26 -0.07
C ALA A 227 -12.51 33.33 0.03
N PHE A 228 -11.38 32.99 0.67
CA PHE A 228 -10.21 33.88 0.71
C PHE A 228 -9.67 34.17 -0.69
N ASP A 229 -9.54 33.15 -1.53
CA ASP A 229 -9.07 33.29 -2.92
C ASP A 229 -10.00 34.22 -3.73
N THR A 230 -11.32 34.07 -3.59
CA THR A 230 -12.30 34.95 -4.24
C THR A 230 -12.19 36.40 -3.74
N LEU A 231 -11.97 36.60 -2.44
CA LEU A 231 -11.76 37.94 -1.87
C LEU A 231 -10.46 38.57 -2.38
N GLN A 232 -9.39 37.78 -2.48
CA GLN A 232 -8.11 38.24 -3.03
C GLN A 232 -8.29 38.66 -4.49
N GLN A 233 -8.92 37.85 -5.33
CA GLN A 233 -9.15 38.18 -6.75
C GLN A 233 -10.04 39.42 -6.95
N GLY A 234 -11.08 39.60 -6.12
CA GLY A 234 -12.03 40.71 -6.28
C GLY A 234 -11.66 42.01 -5.56
N GLY A 235 -10.77 41.97 -4.56
CA GLY A 235 -10.48 43.09 -3.67
C GLY A 235 -9.03 43.58 -3.66
N CYS A 236 -8.11 42.83 -4.26
CA CYS A 236 -6.68 43.15 -4.21
C CYS A 236 -6.17 43.97 -5.39
N PHE A 237 -6.78 43.86 -6.57
CA PHE A 237 -6.21 44.41 -7.80
C PHE A 237 -7.11 45.49 -8.41
N ASP A 238 -6.52 46.63 -8.78
CA ASP A 238 -7.16 47.64 -9.61
C ASP A 238 -7.28 47.13 -11.07
N PRO A 239 -8.13 47.76 -11.92
CA PRO A 239 -8.31 47.34 -13.32
C PRO A 239 -7.04 47.39 -14.18
N ASP A 240 -5.98 48.05 -13.70
CA ASP A 240 -4.66 48.11 -14.33
C ASP A 240 -3.69 47.03 -13.84
N GLY A 241 -4.15 46.14 -12.94
CA GLY A 241 -3.38 45.04 -12.35
C GLY A 241 -2.50 45.45 -11.16
N SER A 242 -2.54 46.72 -10.73
CA SER A 242 -1.81 47.17 -9.55
C SER A 242 -2.53 46.77 -8.26
N ILE A 243 -1.77 46.51 -7.18
CA ILE A 243 -2.37 46.18 -5.87
C ILE A 243 -3.00 47.43 -5.28
N VAL A 244 -4.28 47.35 -4.91
CA VAL A 244 -4.99 48.39 -4.17
C VAL A 244 -4.37 48.50 -2.78
N SER A 245 -3.44 49.44 -2.59
CA SER A 245 -2.70 49.56 -1.34
C SER A 245 -3.60 49.99 -0.19
N ASN A 246 -3.79 49.13 0.80
CA ASN A 246 -4.40 49.45 2.09
C ASN A 246 -3.88 48.48 3.15
N PRO A 247 -3.99 48.80 4.46
CA PRO A 247 -3.39 47.99 5.52
C PRO A 247 -3.82 46.52 5.57
N LEU A 248 -4.99 46.18 5.01
CA LEU A 248 -5.44 44.79 4.89
C LEU A 248 -4.86 44.16 3.62
N ASN A 249 -4.93 44.85 2.49
CA ASN A 249 -4.46 44.38 1.20
C ASN A 249 -2.94 44.16 1.19
N ASP A 250 -2.17 45.00 1.87
CA ASP A 250 -0.71 44.81 2.01
C ASP A 250 -0.34 43.53 2.80
N ILE A 251 -1.31 42.92 3.50
CA ILE A 251 -1.14 41.68 4.29
C ILE A 251 -1.72 40.47 3.56
N ILE A 252 -2.87 40.63 2.90
CA ILE A 252 -3.63 39.51 2.31
C ILE A 252 -3.47 39.39 0.80
N CYS A 253 -2.98 40.41 0.09
CA CYS A 253 -2.93 40.39 -1.36
C CYS A 253 -1.59 39.85 -1.87
N PRO A 254 -1.63 38.84 -2.76
CA PRO A 254 -0.43 38.39 -3.45
C PRO A 254 0.06 39.46 -4.44
N GLN A 255 1.34 39.39 -4.83
CA GLN A 255 1.91 40.32 -5.81
C GLN A 255 1.28 40.15 -7.21
N ASP A 256 0.90 38.92 -7.55
CA ASP A 256 0.13 38.55 -8.74
C ASP A 256 -0.64 37.24 -8.49
N LEU A 257 -1.38 36.74 -9.50
CA LEU A 257 -2.17 35.51 -9.35
C LEU A 257 -1.34 34.21 -9.39
N GLU A 258 -0.06 34.30 -9.76
CA GLU A 258 0.91 33.20 -9.82
C GLU A 258 1.81 33.14 -8.56
N ASP A 259 1.71 34.16 -7.70
CA ASP A 259 2.49 34.29 -6.48
C ASP A 259 2.17 33.13 -5.51
N PRO A 260 3.17 32.36 -5.05
CA PRO A 260 3.00 31.30 -4.06
C PRO A 260 2.47 31.80 -2.70
N ALA A 261 2.49 33.12 -2.44
CA ALA A 261 1.87 33.74 -1.26
C ALA A 261 0.35 33.93 -1.39
N ARG A 262 -0.25 33.69 -2.58
CA ARG A 262 -1.71 33.61 -2.75
C ARG A 262 -2.28 32.56 -1.79
N LEU A 263 -3.56 32.63 -1.43
CA LEU A 263 -4.20 31.63 -0.57
C LEU A 263 -5.31 30.91 -1.33
N SER A 264 -4.90 30.05 -2.28
CA SER A 264 -5.80 29.23 -3.08
C SER A 264 -6.10 27.87 -2.43
N PRO A 265 -7.31 27.31 -2.57
CA PRO A 265 -7.62 25.94 -2.13
C PRO A 265 -6.84 24.85 -2.91
N PHE A 266 -6.29 25.16 -4.09
CA PHE A 266 -5.68 24.16 -4.99
C PHE A 266 -4.16 24.23 -5.10
N GLN A 267 -3.54 25.27 -4.55
CA GLN A 267 -2.08 25.38 -4.53
C GLN A 267 -1.46 24.47 -3.45
N GLY A 268 -0.18 24.13 -3.62
CA GLY A 268 0.62 23.52 -2.57
C GLY A 268 0.77 24.47 -1.37
N MET A 269 0.36 24.01 -0.19
CA MET A 269 0.38 24.76 1.07
C MET A 269 1.48 24.28 2.02
N ALA A 270 1.81 23.00 1.95
CA ALA A 270 2.84 22.38 2.77
C ALA A 270 3.52 21.30 1.96
N TYR A 271 4.83 21.17 2.14
CA TYR A 271 5.62 20.10 1.57
C TYR A 271 5.89 19.07 2.66
N ILE A 272 5.56 17.79 2.40
CA ILE A 272 5.89 16.68 3.28
C ILE A 272 7.04 15.90 2.69
N GLU A 273 8.15 15.87 3.43
CA GLU A 273 9.23 14.92 3.23
C GLU A 273 9.44 14.19 4.56
N ALA A 274 9.16 12.89 4.55
CA ALA A 274 9.24 12.07 5.75
C ALA A 274 9.68 10.66 5.43
N GLU A 275 10.71 10.22 6.14
CA GLU A 275 11.20 8.84 6.12
C GLU A 275 11.07 8.22 7.50
N PHE A 276 10.43 7.06 7.55
CA PHE A 276 10.27 6.26 8.75
C PHE A 276 10.88 4.89 8.51
N GLU A 277 11.92 4.56 9.26
CA GLU A 277 12.56 3.25 9.18
C GLU A 277 12.62 2.54 10.51
N ARG A 278 12.49 1.22 10.43
CA ARG A 278 12.72 0.29 11.51
C ARG A 278 13.59 -0.85 11.00
N PRO A 279 14.91 -0.83 11.27
CA PRO A 279 15.84 -1.86 10.81
C PRO A 279 15.49 -3.28 11.29
N LEU A 280 14.85 -3.37 12.45
CA LEU A 280 14.42 -4.63 13.05
C LEU A 280 12.98 -4.54 13.57
N SER A 281 12.07 -5.15 12.83
CA SER A 281 10.67 -5.39 13.15
C SER A 281 10.44 -6.90 13.25
N THR A 282 10.11 -7.36 14.45
CA THR A 282 9.79 -8.77 14.68
C THR A 282 8.29 -8.99 14.54
N THR A 283 7.89 -9.96 13.73
CA THR A 283 6.49 -10.43 13.60
C THR A 283 6.45 -11.95 13.65
N PHE A 284 5.25 -12.53 13.76
CA PHE A 284 5.09 -13.97 13.73
C PHE A 284 3.90 -14.37 12.87
N ASN A 285 4.01 -15.53 12.22
CA ASN A 285 2.89 -16.20 11.56
C ASN A 285 2.64 -17.52 12.29
N VAL A 286 1.39 -17.91 12.42
CA VAL A 286 0.98 -19.22 12.90
C VAL A 286 -0.02 -19.82 11.93
N GLY A 287 -0.03 -21.14 11.85
CA GLY A 287 -0.79 -21.86 10.85
C GLY A 287 -1.34 -23.17 11.38
N VAL A 288 -2.48 -23.57 10.82
CA VAL A 288 -3.09 -24.90 10.99
C VAL A 288 -3.57 -25.38 9.62
N LEU A 289 -3.37 -26.66 9.32
CA LEU A 289 -3.85 -27.36 8.11
C LEU A 289 -4.40 -28.74 8.46
#